data_AF-A0A4S8Q9B5-F1
#
_entry.id   AF-A0A4S8Q9B5-F1
#
_cell.length_a   1.000
_cell.length_b   1.000
_cell.length_c   1.000
_cell.angle_alpha   90.00
_cell.angle_beta   90.00
_cell.angle_gamma   90.00
#
_symmetry.space_group_name_H-M   'P 1'
#
loop_
_entity.id
_entity.type
_entity.pdbx_description
1 polymer ?
#
loop_
_entity_poly.entity_id
_entity_poly.type
_entity_poly.pdbx_seq_one_letter_code
_entity_poly.pdbx_strand_id
1 'polypeptide(L)' 'MADFCKQCSIETFGEDMEDLAGLSKPEDTTNGLFAVVLCEGCGPTQVDHTGKCVAPDCMEKHGTAA' A
#
# COMPACT_ATOMS: atom_id res chain seq x y z
N MET A 1 3.15 -16.55 -0.51
CA MET A 1 3.75 -15.42 -1.24
C MET A 1 3.53 -14.24 -0.33
N ALA A 2 4.59 -13.46 -0.07
CA ALA A 2 4.51 -12.31 0.83
C ALA A 2 4.13 -11.11 -0.03
N ASP A 3 3.02 -10.45 0.32
CA ASP A 3 2.57 -9.27 -0.43
C ASP A 3 3.02 -8.01 0.33
N PHE A 4 3.68 -7.10 -0.38
CA PHE A 4 4.12 -5.82 0.19
C PHE A 4 3.39 -4.65 -0.46
N CYS A 5 3.15 -3.61 0.33
CA CYS A 5 2.79 -2.32 -0.25
C CYS A 5 3.99 -1.77 -1.04
N LYS A 6 3.72 -0.85 -1.96
CA LYS A 6 4.74 -0.21 -2.80
C LYS A 6 5.95 0.29 -2.00
N GLN A 7 5.70 0.97 -0.88
CA GLN A 7 6.79 1.50 -0.04
C GLN A 7 7.61 0.39 0.62
N CYS A 8 6.98 -0.62 1.24
CA CYS A 8 7.71 -1.73 1.84
C CYS A 8 8.48 -2.56 0.81
N SER A 9 7.92 -2.73 -0.40
CA SER A 9 8.61 -3.42 -1.49
C SER A 9 9.90 -2.70 -1.86
N ILE A 10 9.83 -1.38 -2.05
CA ILE A 10 10.99 -0.55 -2.38
C ILE A 10 12.02 -0.57 -1.24
N GLU A 11 11.59 -0.47 0.01
CA GLU A 11 12.49 -0.48 1.18
C GLU A 11 13.18 -1.83 1.39
N THR A 12 12.49 -2.93 1.11
CA THR A 12 12.99 -4.29 1.36
C THR A 12 13.81 -4.83 0.19
N PHE A 13 13.37 -4.58 -1.04
CA PHE A 13 13.93 -5.19 -2.26
C PHE A 13 14.62 -4.19 -3.18
N GLY A 14 14.46 -2.89 -2.95
CA GLY A 14 14.99 -1.83 -3.81
C GLY A 14 14.15 -1.56 -5.07
N GLU A 15 13.03 -2.26 -5.24
CA GLU A 15 12.10 -2.09 -6.37
C GLU A 15 10.64 -2.30 -5.95
N ASP A 16 9.72 -1.75 -6.74
CA ASP A 16 8.28 -1.96 -6.57
C ASP A 16 7.88 -3.24 -7.31
N MET A 17 7.53 -4.29 -6.56
CA MET A 17 7.08 -5.59 -7.11
C MET A 17 5.61 -5.57 -7.54
N GLU A 18 4.90 -4.48 -7.27
CA GLU A 18 3.48 -4.28 -7.62
C GLU A 18 2.51 -5.31 -6.99
N ASP A 19 2.90 -5.99 -5.89
CA ASP A 19 2.14 -7.06 -5.24
C ASP A 19 0.69 -6.64 -4.88
N LEU A 20 0.52 -5.40 -4.44
CA LEU A 20 -0.76 -4.84 -4.00
C LEU A 20 -1.30 -3.75 -4.95
N ALA A 21 -0.76 -3.63 -6.16
CA ALA A 21 -1.25 -2.72 -7.18
C ALA A 21 -2.43 -3.31 -7.97
N GLY A 22 -3.30 -2.44 -8.51
CA GLY A 22 -4.41 -2.87 -9.38
C GLY A 22 -5.57 -3.59 -8.68
N LEU A 23 -5.57 -3.65 -7.35
CA LEU A 23 -6.68 -4.20 -6.53
C LEU A 23 -7.93 -3.32 -6.58
N SER A 24 -7.78 -2.04 -6.87
CA SER A 24 -8.84 -1.05 -7.07
C SER A 24 -8.56 -0.20 -8.31
N LYS A 25 -9.52 0.63 -8.70
CA LYS A 25 -9.39 1.53 -9.85
C LYS A 25 -8.87 2.91 -9.42
N PRO A 26 -8.25 3.68 -10.33
CA PRO A 26 -7.91 5.08 -10.07
C PRO A 26 -9.13 5.93 -9.60
N GLU A 27 -10.31 5.61 -10.12
CA GLU A 27 -11.58 6.24 -9.74
C GLU A 27 -11.92 6.00 -8.25
N ASP A 28 -11.62 4.82 -7.71
CA ASP A 28 -11.86 4.48 -6.30
C ASP A 28 -10.97 5.33 -5.40
N THR A 29 -9.68 5.42 -5.72
CA THR A 29 -8.70 6.27 -5.00
C THR A 29 -9.14 7.74 -5.01
N THR A 30 -9.64 8.23 -6.15
CA THR A 30 -10.14 9.61 -6.29
C THR A 30 -11.37 9.86 -5.41
N ASN A 31 -12.21 8.84 -5.22
CA ASN A 31 -13.37 8.89 -4.33
C ASN A 31 -13.03 8.63 -2.85
N GLY A 32 -11.75 8.48 -2.49
CA GLY A 32 -11.31 8.19 -1.13
C GLY A 32 -11.60 6.75 -0.69
N LEU A 33 -11.77 5.83 -1.64
CA LEU A 33 -11.96 4.41 -1.40
C LEU A 33 -10.63 3.68 -1.61
N PHE A 34 -10.23 2.89 -0.60
CA PHE A 34 -8.94 2.20 -0.55
C PHE A 34 -9.14 0.71 -0.27
N ALA A 35 -8.23 -0.12 -0.77
CA ALA A 35 -8.28 -1.56 -0.56
C ALA A 35 -7.71 -1.90 0.83
N VAL A 36 -8.46 -2.65 1.63
CA VAL A 36 -7.97 -3.22 2.90
C VAL A 36 -7.18 -4.48 2.60
N VAL A 37 -5.93 -4.51 3.04
CA VAL A 37 -4.95 -5.54 2.69
C VAL A 37 -4.11 -5.94 3.90
N LEU A 38 -3.45 -7.09 3.81
CA LEU A 38 -2.39 -7.51 4.73
C LEU A 38 -1.05 -7.29 4.02
N CYS A 39 -0.24 -6.35 4.52
CA CYS A 39 1.13 -6.14 4.07
C CYS A 39 2.07 -6.82 5.07
N GLU A 40 3.06 -7.56 4.60
CA GLU A 40 4.02 -8.26 5.47
C GLU A 40 5.00 -7.32 6.19
N GLY A 41 5.11 -6.05 5.74
CA GLY A 41 5.84 -5.00 6.45
C GLY A 41 4.95 -4.19 7.39
N CYS A 42 3.85 -3.63 6.87
CA CYS A 42 2.98 -2.73 7.63
C CYS A 42 2.00 -3.45 8.59
N GLY A 43 1.73 -4.73 8.36
CA GLY A 43 0.57 -5.43 8.93
C GLY A 43 -0.75 -5.10 8.20
N PRO A 44 -1.91 -5.19 8.89
CA PRO A 44 -3.20 -4.77 8.34
C PRO A 44 -3.19 -3.29 7.98
N THR A 45 -3.47 -2.96 6.72
CA THR A 45 -3.36 -1.58 6.22
C THR A 45 -4.34 -1.31 5.08
N GLN A 46 -4.30 -0.09 4.55
CA GLN A 46 -5.05 0.36 3.38
C GLN A 46 -4.08 0.86 2.30
N VAL A 47 -4.36 0.47 1.05
CA VAL A 47 -3.59 0.90 -0.13
C VAL A 47 -4.48 1.55 -1.19
N ASP A 48 -3.90 2.47 -1.96
CA ASP A 48 -4.52 3.01 -3.17
C ASP A 48 -4.38 2.05 -4.38
N HIS A 49 -4.92 2.46 -5.53
CA HIS A 49 -4.87 1.66 -6.77
C HIS A 49 -3.45 1.33 -7.26
N THR A 50 -2.43 2.08 -6.81
CA THR A 50 -1.01 1.86 -7.13
C THR A 50 -0.29 0.97 -6.13
N GLY A 51 -0.99 0.46 -5.10
CA GLY A 51 -0.40 -0.29 -4.01
C GLY A 51 0.32 0.59 -2.98
N LYS A 52 0.19 1.92 -3.06
CA LYS A 52 0.76 2.84 -2.07
C LYS A 52 -0.03 2.75 -0.77
N CYS A 53 0.66 2.51 0.34
CA CYS A 53 0.09 2.56 1.68
C CYS A 53 -0.39 3.99 2.01
N VAL A 54 -1.66 4.10 2.41
CA VAL A 54 -2.32 5.36 2.79
C VAL A 54 -2.80 5.37 4.25
N ALA A 55 -2.57 4.29 4.99
CA ALA A 55 -3.03 4.16 6.37
C ALA A 55 -2.20 5.05 7.32
N PRO A 56 -2.82 6.03 8.02
CA PRO A 56 -2.11 6.95 8.91
C PRO A 56 -1.55 6.26 10.17
N ASP A 57 -2.09 5.09 10.50
CA ASP A 57 -1.70 4.19 11.59
C ASP A 57 -0.70 3.10 11.15
N CYS A 58 -0.15 3.20 9.93
CA CYS A 58 0.96 2.36 9.50
C CYS A 58 2.16 2.49 10.44
N MET A 59 2.66 1.38 10.98
CA MET A 59 3.80 1.35 11.90
C MET A 59 5.10 1.82 11.24
N GLU A 60 5.25 1.58 9.93
CA GLU A 60 6.34 2.10 9.09
C GLU A 60 6.13 3.56 8.64
N LYS A 61 5.02 4.20 9.07
CA LYS A 61 4.68 5.62 8.85
C LYS A 61 4.48 6.05 7.39
N HIS A 62 4.31 5.10 6.48
CA HIS A 62 4.11 5.35 5.05
C HIS A 62 2.86 6.18 4.70
N GLY A 63 1.76 6.02 5.42
CA GLY A 63 0.51 6.76 5.17
C GLY A 63 0.47 8.18 5.73
N THR A 64 1.60 8.69 6.26
CA THR A 64 1.68 10.05 6.83
C THR A 64 2.35 11.06 5.90
N ALA A 65 2.85 10.63 4.74
CA ALA A 65 3.38 11.52 3.72
C ALA A 65 2.21 12.12 2.91
N ALA A 66 1.81 13.32 3.31
CA ALA A 66 0.91 14.21 2.59
C ALA A 66 1.48 14.61 1.21
#